data_AF-Q53149-F1
#
_entry.id   AF-Q53149-F1
#
_cell.length_a   1.000
_cell.length_b   1.000
_cell.length_c   1.000
_cell.angle_alpha   90.00
_cell.angle_beta   90.00
_cell.angle_gamma   90.00
#
_symmetry.space_group_name_H-M   'P 1'
#
loop_
_entity.id
_entity.type
_entity.pdbx_description
1 polymer ?
#
loop_
_entity_poly.entity_id
_entity_poly.type
_entity_poly.pdbx_seq_one_letter_code
_entity_poly.pdbx_strand_id
1 'polypeptide(L)'
;MFRSLHARALCALAVGSVLLSATACSSAESATKDDAVQSGSSCAALDPSLAWYGDNRVRLDAMMTEFGTCGAAGDVDDGAPLALFDWDNTVVKNDIGSATAFWMIKNNKVLQPAGADWATTSRFMTPAGAAALSAACGSETAPGQPLVTSTDLDCADEIVAVLEEKTRDGQVAFDGYDHRRTKAAYAWAVQLMAGHTEDEITEYARAARAENLAAAEGSDQTVGT
;
A
#
# COMPACT_ATOMS: atom_id res chain seq x y z
N MET A 1 -17.12 44.73 -22.91
CA MET A 1 -18.28 44.93 -23.80
C MET A 1 -19.29 43.81 -23.55
N PHE A 2 -20.53 44.19 -23.23
CA PHE A 2 -21.80 43.42 -23.26
C PHE A 2 -21.95 42.14 -22.40
N ARG A 3 -22.64 42.25 -21.25
CA ARG A 3 -24.07 41.85 -20.95
C ARG A 3 -24.23 40.34 -20.68
N SER A 4 -24.43 39.85 -19.45
CA SER A 4 -25.65 39.84 -18.60
C SER A 4 -26.93 39.42 -19.32
N LEU A 5 -27.58 38.34 -18.87
CA LEU A 5 -28.99 38.24 -18.42
C LEU A 5 -29.34 36.74 -18.16
N HIS A 6 -29.70 36.32 -16.93
CA HIS A 6 -31.07 35.96 -16.46
C HIS A 6 -31.68 34.71 -17.14
N ALA A 7 -32.49 33.83 -16.54
CA ALA A 7 -33.00 33.55 -15.20
C ALA A 7 -33.76 32.20 -15.28
N ARG A 8 -33.88 31.53 -14.13
CA ARG A 8 -34.91 30.58 -13.65
C ARG A 8 -35.91 29.94 -14.64
N ALA A 9 -36.08 28.62 -14.51
CA ALA A 9 -37.39 27.97 -14.59
C ALA A 9 -37.48 26.76 -13.64
N LEU A 10 -38.23 26.91 -12.54
CA LEU A 10 -38.87 25.80 -11.85
C LEU A 10 -40.12 25.39 -12.67
N CYS A 11 -40.35 24.09 -12.82
CA CYS A 11 -41.68 23.56 -13.10
C CYS A 11 -41.92 22.33 -12.23
N ALA A 12 -43.08 22.34 -11.57
CA ALA A 12 -43.53 21.37 -10.60
C ALA A 12 -44.60 20.45 -11.20
N LEU A 13 -44.63 19.22 -10.66
CA LEU A 13 -45.78 18.32 -10.44
C LEU A 13 -46.67 17.89 -11.63
N ALA A 14 -46.72 16.57 -11.86
CA ALA A 14 -47.97 15.88 -12.15
C ALA A 14 -48.01 14.53 -11.43
N VAL A 15 -49.05 14.40 -10.61
CA VAL A 15 -49.47 13.22 -9.83
C VAL A 15 -50.18 12.24 -10.76
N GLY A 16 -49.85 10.95 -10.65
CA GLY A 16 -50.52 9.87 -11.38
C GLY A 16 -50.66 8.62 -10.51
N SER A 17 -51.68 8.61 -9.65
CA SER A 17 -52.07 7.48 -8.81
C SER A 17 -52.88 6.48 -9.64
N VAL A 18 -52.43 5.23 -9.76
CA VAL A 18 -53.28 4.10 -10.18
C VAL A 18 -53.41 3.16 -8.99
N LEU A 19 -54.61 3.13 -8.43
CA LEU A 19 -55.07 2.17 -7.44
C LEU A 19 -55.58 0.92 -8.17
N LEU A 20 -54.96 -0.24 -7.94
CA LEU A 20 -55.65 -1.53 -8.05
C LEU A 20 -55.68 -2.16 -6.65
N SER A 21 -56.90 -2.32 -6.13
CA SER A 21 -57.21 -3.05 -4.92
C SER A 21 -57.81 -4.40 -5.30
N ALA A 22 -57.31 -5.49 -4.71
CA ALA A 22 -58.09 -6.41 -3.86
C ALA A 22 -57.43 -7.81 -3.74
N THR A 23 -56.93 -8.08 -2.52
CA THR A 23 -57.12 -9.29 -1.68
C THR A 23 -56.82 -10.69 -2.26
N ALA A 24 -55.91 -11.44 -1.63
CA ALA A 24 -56.25 -12.28 -0.47
C ALA A 24 -55.06 -13.12 0.05
N CYS A 25 -54.95 -13.17 1.39
CA CYS A 25 -54.52 -14.28 2.24
C CYS A 25 -53.08 -14.83 2.16
N SER A 26 -52.36 -14.49 3.23
CA SER A 26 -51.68 -15.43 4.14
C SER A 26 -50.15 -15.40 4.14
N SER A 27 -49.65 -15.35 5.38
CA SER A 27 -48.28 -15.57 5.82
C SER A 27 -47.33 -14.38 5.64
N ALA A 28 -47.25 -13.59 6.72
CA ALA A 28 -46.03 -12.88 7.05
C ALA A 28 -44.91 -13.92 7.26
N GLU A 29 -44.08 -14.13 6.23
CA GLU A 29 -42.77 -14.72 6.42
C GLU A 29 -41.86 -13.64 7.00
N SER A 30 -41.62 -13.74 8.30
CA SER A 30 -40.44 -13.17 8.94
C SER A 30 -39.23 -13.50 8.08
N ALA A 31 -38.57 -12.47 7.55
CA ALA A 31 -37.24 -12.59 6.98
C ALA A 31 -36.25 -12.88 8.12
N THR A 32 -36.21 -14.13 8.54
CA THR A 32 -35.11 -14.74 9.28
C THR A 32 -34.62 -15.89 8.41
N LYS A 33 -33.59 -15.61 7.62
CA LYS A 33 -32.78 -16.64 6.96
C LYS A 33 -31.33 -16.51 7.43
N ASP A 34 -31.19 -16.48 8.74
CA ASP A 34 -30.05 -17.18 9.36
C ASP A 34 -30.37 -18.69 9.31
N ASP A 35 -29.34 -19.47 9.06
CA ASP A 35 -29.30 -20.94 9.08
C ASP A 35 -30.03 -21.71 7.96
N ALA A 36 -29.51 -21.56 6.74
CA ALA A 36 -29.46 -22.72 5.85
C ALA A 36 -28.30 -23.63 6.31
N VAL A 37 -28.66 -24.57 7.18
CA VAL A 37 -27.83 -25.68 7.66
C VAL A 37 -27.13 -26.40 6.50
N GLN A 38 -25.81 -26.55 6.67
CA GLN A 38 -24.95 -27.62 6.16
C GLN A 38 -25.70 -28.72 5.40
N SER A 39 -25.50 -28.75 4.08
CA SER A 39 -25.74 -29.95 3.29
C SER A 39 -24.60 -30.11 2.29
N GLY A 40 -23.59 -30.89 2.68
CA GLY A 40 -22.88 -31.75 1.74
C GLY A 40 -21.58 -31.27 1.10
N SER A 41 -20.87 -30.28 1.64
CA SER A 41 -19.46 -30.07 1.29
C SER A 41 -18.65 -30.08 2.58
N SER A 42 -17.78 -31.07 2.76
CA SER A 42 -16.84 -31.20 3.88
C SER A 42 -15.65 -30.23 3.77
N CYS A 43 -15.79 -29.19 2.94
CA CYS A 43 -14.74 -28.28 2.54
C CYS A 43 -14.77 -27.05 3.45
N ALA A 44 -13.61 -26.57 3.87
CA ALA A 44 -13.52 -25.36 4.69
C ALA A 44 -14.09 -24.15 3.94
N ALA A 45 -14.93 -23.37 4.61
CA ALA A 45 -15.45 -22.09 4.13
C ALA A 45 -14.76 -20.94 4.87
N LEU A 46 -14.78 -19.74 4.28
CA LEU A 46 -14.26 -18.54 4.94
C LEU A 46 -15.10 -18.19 6.16
N ASP A 47 -14.42 -17.79 7.24
CA ASP A 47 -15.03 -17.44 8.51
C ASP A 47 -16.03 -16.28 8.33
N PRO A 48 -17.34 -16.51 8.55
CA PRO A 48 -18.37 -15.49 8.41
C PRO A 48 -18.35 -14.45 9.53
N SER A 49 -17.62 -14.69 10.62
CA SER A 49 -17.49 -13.74 11.74
C SER A 49 -16.50 -12.60 11.46
N LEU A 50 -15.64 -12.75 10.45
CA LEU A 50 -14.73 -11.69 10.01
C LEU A 50 -15.47 -10.61 9.21
N ALA A 51 -14.96 -9.38 9.28
CA ALA A 51 -15.51 -8.26 8.53
C ALA A 51 -15.15 -8.34 7.04
N TRP A 52 -16.02 -8.96 6.25
CA TRP A 52 -15.91 -8.99 4.79
C TRP A 52 -16.60 -7.78 4.16
N TYR A 53 -15.96 -7.18 3.15
CA TYR A 53 -16.57 -6.10 2.39
C TYR A 53 -17.61 -6.64 1.41
N GLY A 54 -18.86 -6.17 1.54
CA GLY A 54 -19.97 -6.57 0.66
C GLY A 54 -20.10 -8.08 0.52
N ASP A 55 -20.25 -8.56 -0.72
CA ASP A 55 -20.44 -9.98 -1.01
C ASP A 55 -19.12 -10.75 -1.22
N ASN A 56 -17.96 -10.17 -0.88
CA ASN A 56 -16.66 -10.78 -1.20
C ASN A 56 -16.51 -12.19 -0.62
N ARG A 57 -16.96 -12.42 0.62
CA ARG A 57 -16.94 -13.75 1.26
C ARG A 57 -17.67 -14.79 0.41
N VAL A 58 -18.90 -14.48 0.02
CA VAL A 58 -19.77 -15.39 -0.74
C VAL A 58 -19.16 -15.72 -2.11
N ARG A 59 -18.56 -14.72 -2.77
CA ARG A 59 -17.90 -14.91 -4.06
C ARG A 59 -16.64 -15.75 -3.95
N LEU A 60 -15.83 -15.55 -2.92
CA LEU A 60 -14.62 -16.33 -2.67
C LEU A 60 -14.98 -17.78 -2.28
N ASP A 61 -15.99 -17.99 -1.42
CA ASP A 61 -16.49 -19.33 -1.10
C ASP A 61 -16.98 -20.07 -2.36
N ALA A 62 -17.71 -19.37 -3.25
CA ALA A 62 -18.14 -19.94 -4.53
C ALA A 62 -16.95 -20.31 -5.42
N MET A 63 -15.95 -19.43 -5.53
CA MET A 63 -14.72 -19.71 -6.28
C MET A 63 -13.97 -20.92 -5.72
N MET A 64 -13.81 -21.00 -4.39
CA MET A 64 -13.15 -22.15 -3.75
C MET A 64 -13.96 -23.44 -3.90
N THR A 65 -15.30 -23.36 -3.98
CA THR A 65 -16.16 -24.51 -4.24
C THR A 65 -16.05 -24.99 -5.69
N GLU A 66 -15.94 -24.06 -6.64
CA GLU A 66 -15.85 -24.36 -8.07
C GLU A 66 -14.48 -24.93 -8.45
N PHE A 67 -13.40 -24.32 -7.96
CA PHE A 67 -12.05 -24.67 -8.37
C PHE A 67 -11.30 -25.53 -7.34
N GLY A 68 -11.64 -25.42 -6.06
CA GLY A 68 -10.91 -26.09 -4.98
C GLY A 68 -11.20 -27.58 -4.88
N THR A 69 -10.29 -28.28 -4.19
CA THR A 69 -10.35 -29.74 -3.97
C THR A 69 -10.61 -30.09 -2.50
N CYS A 70 -11.18 -29.15 -1.74
CA CYS A 70 -11.60 -29.37 -0.35
C CYS A 70 -10.47 -29.79 0.59
N GLY A 71 -9.27 -29.26 0.39
CA GLY A 71 -8.09 -29.55 1.20
C GLY A 71 -7.32 -30.80 0.78
N ALA A 72 -7.68 -31.44 -0.34
CA ALA A 72 -6.84 -32.46 -0.94
C ALA A 72 -5.52 -31.83 -1.40
N ALA A 73 -4.40 -32.47 -1.04
CA ALA A 73 -3.09 -32.08 -1.57
C ALA A 73 -3.10 -32.18 -3.11
N GLY A 74 -2.46 -31.23 -3.77
CA GLY A 74 -2.33 -31.19 -5.21
C GLY A 74 -1.06 -30.45 -5.60
N ASP A 75 -0.53 -30.76 -6.78
CA ASP A 75 0.60 -30.08 -7.39
C ASP A 75 0.10 -29.07 -8.43
N VAL A 76 0.65 -27.86 -8.42
CA VAL A 76 0.33 -26.81 -9.39
C VAL A 76 0.79 -27.20 -10.79
N ASP A 77 1.87 -27.97 -10.91
CA ASP A 77 2.36 -28.49 -12.19
C ASP A 77 1.40 -29.52 -12.79
N ASP A 78 0.62 -30.20 -11.95
CA ASP A 78 -0.44 -31.14 -12.33
C ASP A 78 -1.82 -30.46 -12.45
N GLY A 79 -1.88 -29.13 -12.37
CA GLY A 79 -3.10 -28.34 -12.56
C GLY A 79 -3.89 -28.04 -11.29
N ALA A 80 -3.30 -28.18 -10.10
CA ALA A 80 -3.93 -27.69 -8.87
C ALA A 80 -4.16 -26.16 -8.95
N PRO A 81 -5.29 -25.64 -8.43
CA PRO A 81 -5.55 -24.21 -8.44
C PRO A 81 -4.49 -23.42 -7.67
N LEU A 82 -4.06 -22.30 -8.25
CA LEU A 82 -3.12 -21.35 -7.65
C LEU A 82 -3.77 -19.97 -7.54
N ALA A 83 -3.65 -19.36 -6.37
CA ALA A 83 -4.03 -17.97 -6.14
C ALA A 83 -2.78 -17.14 -5.80
N LEU A 84 -2.70 -15.94 -6.38
CA LEU A 84 -1.61 -14.99 -6.15
C LEU A 84 -2.18 -13.77 -5.44
N PHE A 85 -1.50 -13.34 -4.39
CA PHE A 85 -1.84 -12.13 -3.65
C PHE A 85 -0.62 -11.22 -3.64
N ASP A 86 -0.87 -9.95 -3.91
CA ASP A 86 0.10 -8.92 -3.54
C ASP A 86 0.21 -8.86 -2.00
N TRP A 87 1.28 -8.29 -1.50
CA TRP A 87 1.56 -8.27 -0.07
C TRP A 87 1.05 -6.99 0.58
N ASP A 88 1.68 -5.87 0.23
CA ASP A 88 1.43 -4.55 0.82
C ASP A 88 0.05 -4.01 0.41
N ASN A 89 -0.68 -3.44 1.37
CA ASN A 89 -2.07 -2.99 1.22
C ASN A 89 -3.05 -4.04 0.63
N THR A 90 -2.67 -5.33 0.65
CA THR A 90 -3.49 -6.44 0.14
C THR A 90 -3.63 -7.53 1.20
N VAL A 91 -2.54 -8.22 1.55
CA VAL A 91 -2.51 -9.22 2.63
C VAL A 91 -2.31 -8.54 3.98
N VAL A 92 -1.48 -7.50 4.00
CA VAL A 92 -1.23 -6.68 5.19
C VAL A 92 -1.69 -5.25 4.97
N LYS A 93 -2.08 -4.59 6.07
CA LYS A 93 -2.34 -3.15 6.05
C LYS A 93 -1.00 -2.40 5.95
N ASN A 94 -0.96 -1.34 5.15
CA ASN A 94 0.22 -0.51 4.87
C ASN A 94 1.31 -1.27 4.08
N ASP A 95 2.54 -0.76 4.12
CA ASP A 95 3.63 -1.12 3.22
C ASP A 95 4.92 -1.42 4.00
N ILE A 96 5.39 -2.67 3.93
CA ILE A 96 6.55 -3.15 4.69
C ILE A 96 7.85 -2.55 4.14
N GLY A 97 7.94 -2.31 2.83
CA GLY A 97 9.10 -1.68 2.22
C GLY A 97 9.30 -0.26 2.75
N SER A 98 8.22 0.52 2.78
CA SER A 98 8.20 1.88 3.31
C SER A 98 8.48 1.89 4.82
N ALA A 99 7.82 1.03 5.59
CA ALA A 99 8.07 0.93 7.03
C ALA A 99 9.54 0.62 7.34
N THR A 100 10.16 -0.28 6.58
CA THR A 100 11.58 -0.63 6.73
C THR A 100 12.48 0.53 6.33
N ALA A 101 12.24 1.18 5.19
CA ALA A 101 13.04 2.30 4.72
C ALA A 101 13.01 3.49 5.70
N PHE A 102 11.83 3.91 6.16
CA PHE A 102 11.69 5.00 7.14
C PHE A 102 12.31 4.65 8.48
N TRP A 103 12.20 3.39 8.93
CA TRP A 103 12.90 2.93 10.12
C TRP A 103 14.43 2.99 9.94
N MET A 104 14.95 2.58 8.79
CA MET A 104 16.39 2.65 8.48
C MET A 104 16.92 4.09 8.51
N ILE A 105 16.18 5.03 7.92
CA ILE A 105 16.54 6.46 7.94
C ILE A 105 16.55 6.97 9.39
N LYS A 106 15.51 6.68 10.18
CA LYS A 106 15.43 7.09 11.59
C LYS A 106 16.56 6.50 12.46
N ASN A 107 17.13 5.35 12.07
CA ASN A 107 18.07 4.58 12.90
C ASN A 107 19.49 4.50 12.33
N ASN A 108 19.91 5.47 11.51
CA ASN A 108 21.27 5.56 10.95
C ASN A 108 21.67 4.30 10.19
N LYS A 109 20.76 3.72 9.38
CA LYS A 109 21.01 2.51 8.59
C LYS A 109 21.11 2.77 7.10
N VAL A 110 21.08 4.03 6.66
CA VAL A 110 21.42 4.36 5.28
C VAL A 110 22.93 4.55 5.20
N LEU A 111 23.59 3.78 4.34
CA LEU A 111 25.03 3.93 4.12
C LEU A 111 25.30 5.07 3.13
N GLN A 112 26.35 5.85 3.37
CA GLN A 112 26.83 6.82 2.40
C GLN A 112 27.20 6.07 1.10
N PRO A 113 26.67 6.47 -0.08
CA PRO A 113 26.93 5.76 -1.33
C PRO A 113 28.42 5.75 -1.71
N ALA A 114 28.76 4.85 -2.63
CA ALA A 114 30.12 4.74 -3.16
C ALA A 114 30.61 6.11 -3.68
N GLY A 115 31.81 6.51 -3.25
CA GLY A 115 32.37 7.81 -3.62
C GLY A 115 31.60 9.03 -3.11
N ALA A 116 30.65 8.86 -2.20
CA ALA A 116 29.67 9.88 -1.79
C ALA A 116 28.86 10.45 -2.98
N ASP A 117 28.66 9.63 -4.02
CA ASP A 117 27.95 10.00 -5.23
C ASP A 117 26.53 9.41 -5.24
N TRP A 118 25.55 10.25 -4.92
CA TRP A 118 24.14 9.89 -4.91
C TRP A 118 23.58 9.56 -6.30
N ALA A 119 24.20 10.02 -7.39
CA ALA A 119 23.76 9.65 -8.75
C ALA A 119 23.94 8.15 -9.03
N THR A 120 24.80 7.45 -8.27
CA THR A 120 25.01 6.00 -8.41
C THR A 120 23.91 5.15 -7.76
N THR A 121 23.05 5.76 -6.93
CA THR A 121 22.04 5.03 -6.16
C THR A 121 20.78 4.69 -6.97
N SER A 122 20.56 5.33 -8.11
CA SER A 122 19.48 4.98 -9.03
C SER A 122 19.79 5.47 -10.44
N ARG A 123 19.56 4.61 -11.42
CA ARG A 123 19.64 4.98 -12.85
C ARG A 123 18.62 6.05 -13.27
N PHE A 124 17.60 6.28 -12.45
CA PHE A 124 16.55 7.28 -12.69
C PHE A 124 16.80 8.56 -11.89
N MET A 125 17.83 8.59 -11.02
CA MET A 125 18.16 9.77 -10.22
C MET A 125 18.48 10.94 -11.16
N THR A 126 17.81 12.07 -10.95
CA THR A 126 18.11 13.29 -11.71
C THR A 126 19.37 13.96 -11.14
N PRO A 127 20.07 14.79 -11.93
CA PRO A 127 21.17 15.59 -11.40
C PRO A 127 20.75 16.50 -10.23
N ALA A 128 19.52 17.02 -10.25
CA ALA A 128 18.99 17.84 -9.17
C ALA A 128 18.79 17.03 -7.89
N GLY A 129 18.20 15.83 -7.98
CA GLY A 129 18.04 14.91 -6.84
C GLY A 129 19.39 14.52 -6.22
N ALA A 130 20.35 14.12 -7.06
CA ALA A 130 21.69 13.77 -6.58
C ALA A 130 22.40 14.96 -5.90
N ALA A 131 22.31 16.16 -6.48
CA ALA A 131 22.93 17.35 -5.92
C ALA A 131 22.30 17.76 -4.59
N ALA A 132 20.97 17.67 -4.45
CA ALA A 132 20.28 17.97 -3.20
C ALA A 132 20.68 17.00 -2.08
N LEU A 133 20.71 15.69 -2.36
CA LEU A 133 21.18 14.68 -1.41
C LEU A 133 22.65 14.89 -1.02
N SER A 134 23.53 15.18 -1.97
CA SER A 134 24.94 15.50 -1.69
C SER A 134 25.07 16.74 -0.80
N ALA A 135 24.24 17.77 -1.03
CA ALA A 135 24.28 18.99 -0.23
C ALA A 135 23.76 18.77 1.20
N ALA A 136 22.69 17.99 1.35
CA ALA A 136 22.06 17.74 2.64
C ALA A 136 22.87 16.75 3.50
N CYS A 137 23.35 15.65 2.92
CA CYS A 137 24.06 14.60 3.65
C CYS A 137 25.57 14.79 3.74
N GLY A 138 26.13 15.73 2.95
CA GLY A 138 27.55 16.04 2.96
C GLY A 138 28.47 14.86 2.65
N SER A 139 29.75 15.02 2.98
CA SER A 139 30.81 14.03 2.73
C SER A 139 31.65 13.69 3.96
N GLU A 140 31.21 14.11 5.15
CA GLU A 140 31.91 13.84 6.42
C GLU A 140 31.86 12.35 6.77
N THR A 141 30.72 11.71 6.53
CA THR A 141 30.60 10.25 6.61
C THR A 141 31.29 9.62 5.41
N ALA A 142 32.27 8.76 5.68
CA ALA A 142 33.00 8.05 4.63
C ALA A 142 32.06 7.10 3.84
N PRO A 143 32.30 6.87 2.54
CA PRO A 143 31.54 5.91 1.74
C PRO A 143 31.44 4.53 2.40
N GLY A 144 30.24 3.94 2.38
CA GLY A 144 29.93 2.66 3.02
C GLY A 144 29.77 2.71 4.55
N GLN A 145 29.98 3.88 5.18
CA GLN A 145 29.66 4.06 6.59
C GLN A 145 28.23 4.59 6.76
N PRO A 146 27.56 4.29 7.89
CA PRO A 146 26.21 4.75 8.11
C PRO A 146 26.15 6.27 8.30
N LEU A 147 25.21 6.91 7.60
CA LEU A 147 24.86 8.31 7.82
C LEU A 147 24.22 8.49 9.20
N VAL A 148 24.42 9.66 9.81
CA VAL A 148 23.90 9.99 11.15
C VAL A 148 22.53 10.68 11.10
N THR A 149 21.64 10.18 10.24
CA THR A 149 20.29 10.70 9.92
C THR A 149 19.35 10.81 11.12
N SER A 150 19.62 10.16 12.25
CA SER A 150 18.86 10.31 13.50
C SER A 150 19.06 11.68 14.15
N THR A 151 20.15 12.36 13.81
CA THR A 151 20.53 13.68 14.38
C THR A 151 20.86 14.72 13.32
N ASP A 152 21.29 14.29 12.13
CA ASP A 152 21.39 15.13 10.95
C ASP A 152 20.03 15.15 10.24
N LEU A 153 19.19 16.09 10.68
CA LEU A 153 17.80 16.17 10.22
C LEU A 153 17.70 16.71 8.79
N ASP A 154 18.65 17.54 8.33
CA ASP A 154 18.64 18.01 6.93
C ASP A 154 18.88 16.85 5.97
N CYS A 155 19.83 15.95 6.28
CA CYS A 155 20.04 14.74 5.49
C CYS A 155 18.80 13.81 5.54
N ALA A 156 18.21 13.61 6.73
CA ALA A 156 17.01 12.79 6.86
C ALA A 156 15.81 13.35 6.07
N ASP A 157 15.56 14.65 6.18
CA ASP A 157 14.49 15.35 5.47
C ASP A 157 14.66 15.24 3.95
N GLU A 158 15.88 15.38 3.44
CA GLU A 158 16.14 15.29 2.00
C GLU A 158 15.94 13.87 1.47
N ILE A 159 16.38 12.84 2.21
CA ILE A 159 16.12 11.44 1.83
C ILE A 159 14.62 11.16 1.82
N VAL A 160 13.87 11.63 2.83
CA VAL A 160 12.40 11.49 2.89
C VAL A 160 11.74 12.20 1.73
N ALA A 161 12.11 13.45 1.44
CA ALA A 161 11.58 14.19 0.30
C ALA A 161 11.82 13.42 -1.01
N VAL A 162 13.03 12.90 -1.22
CA VAL A 162 13.37 12.15 -2.45
C VAL A 162 12.55 10.86 -2.54
N LEU A 163 12.26 10.16 -1.42
CA LEU A 163 11.31 9.04 -1.40
C LEU A 163 9.89 9.47 -1.81
N GLU A 164 9.51 10.72 -1.57
CA GLU A 164 8.28 11.37 -2.05
C GLU A 164 8.42 11.97 -3.47
N GLU A 165 9.45 11.56 -4.20
CA GLU A 165 9.72 11.85 -5.62
C GLU A 165 10.21 13.28 -5.91
N LYS A 166 10.49 14.09 -4.88
CA LYS A 166 10.98 15.46 -5.03
C LYS A 166 12.15 15.76 -4.11
N THR A 167 12.95 16.75 -4.44
CA THR A 167 13.84 17.35 -3.44
C THR A 167 13.05 18.22 -2.46
N ARG A 168 13.64 18.62 -1.34
CA ARG A 168 12.96 19.53 -0.38
C ARG A 168 12.60 20.89 -0.99
N ASP A 169 13.37 21.36 -1.97
CA ASP A 169 13.08 22.58 -2.73
C ASP A 169 12.14 22.35 -3.92
N GLY A 170 11.63 21.13 -4.09
CA GLY A 170 10.54 20.79 -5.01
C GLY A 170 10.96 20.41 -6.43
N GLN A 171 12.26 20.19 -6.68
CA GLN A 171 12.74 19.64 -7.96
C GLN A 171 12.35 18.18 -8.11
N VAL A 172 12.23 17.71 -9.34
CA VAL A 172 11.96 16.30 -9.64
C VAL A 172 13.19 15.46 -9.29
N ALA A 173 13.04 14.47 -8.40
CA ALA A 173 14.15 13.62 -7.98
C ALA A 173 14.42 12.44 -8.92
N PHE A 174 13.40 11.95 -9.63
CA PHE A 174 13.52 10.84 -10.58
C PHE A 174 12.86 11.12 -11.93
N ASP A 175 13.51 10.71 -13.03
CA ASP A 175 12.99 10.85 -14.39
C ASP A 175 13.42 9.67 -15.30
N GLY A 176 12.83 9.58 -16.50
CA GLY A 176 13.24 8.64 -17.54
C GLY A 176 12.76 7.20 -17.35
N TYR A 177 11.80 6.96 -16.45
CA TYR A 177 11.24 5.64 -16.18
C TYR A 177 9.86 5.43 -16.81
N ASP A 178 9.53 4.18 -17.12
CA ASP A 178 8.18 3.80 -17.58
C ASP A 178 7.27 3.63 -16.36
N HIS A 179 6.40 4.61 -16.13
CA HIS A 179 5.42 4.62 -15.03
C HIS A 179 4.46 3.42 -15.03
N ARG A 180 4.32 2.69 -16.15
CA ARG A 180 3.53 1.45 -16.20
C ARG A 180 4.28 0.24 -15.67
N ARG A 181 5.60 0.31 -15.51
CA ARG A 181 6.47 -0.82 -15.15
C ARG A 181 7.19 -0.61 -13.83
N THR A 182 7.43 0.64 -13.44
CA THR A 182 8.19 0.93 -12.22
C THR A 182 7.80 2.28 -11.66
N LYS A 183 7.92 2.40 -10.34
CA LYS A 183 7.95 3.67 -9.63
C LYS A 183 9.38 3.87 -9.13
N ALA A 184 10.07 4.88 -9.64
CA ALA A 184 11.51 5.03 -9.40
C ALA A 184 11.86 5.20 -7.91
N ALA A 185 11.04 5.95 -7.15
CA ALA A 185 11.26 6.11 -5.72
C ALA A 185 11.12 4.79 -4.94
N TYR A 186 10.17 3.93 -5.33
CA TYR A 186 10.04 2.59 -4.73
C TYR A 186 11.26 1.72 -5.00
N ALA A 187 11.75 1.72 -6.24
CA ALA A 187 12.98 1.01 -6.58
C ALA A 187 14.19 1.58 -5.81
N TRP A 188 14.25 2.90 -5.63
CA TRP A 188 15.31 3.57 -4.88
C TRP A 188 15.28 3.28 -3.39
N ALA A 189 14.09 3.19 -2.77
CA ALA A 189 13.95 2.80 -1.36
C ALA A 189 14.67 1.48 -1.04
N VAL A 190 14.62 0.51 -1.97
CA VAL A 190 15.38 -0.74 -1.86
C VAL A 190 16.88 -0.53 -2.07
N GLN A 191 17.29 0.40 -2.94
CA GLN A 191 18.71 0.75 -3.13
C GLN A 191 19.33 1.41 -1.89
N LEU A 192 18.55 2.01 -0.99
CA LEU A 192 19.05 2.49 0.31
C LEU A 192 19.57 1.35 1.20
N MET A 193 19.22 0.11 0.91
CA MET A 193 19.73 -1.08 1.60
C MET A 193 21.08 -1.57 1.04
N ALA A 194 21.58 -0.95 -0.04
CA ALA A 194 22.83 -1.37 -0.67
C ALA A 194 24.00 -1.30 0.32
N GLY A 195 24.78 -2.39 0.37
CA GLY A 195 25.90 -2.55 1.29
C GLY A 195 25.58 -3.32 2.56
N HIS A 196 24.30 -3.58 2.85
CA HIS A 196 23.88 -4.50 3.91
C HIS A 196 23.76 -5.95 3.43
N THR A 197 23.92 -6.87 4.38
CA THR A 197 23.62 -8.29 4.20
C THR A 197 22.11 -8.56 4.32
N GLU A 198 21.65 -9.70 3.79
CA GLU A 198 20.25 -10.13 3.91
C GLU A 198 19.81 -10.30 5.38
N ASP A 199 20.70 -10.77 6.24
CA ASP A 199 20.43 -10.95 7.68
C ASP A 199 20.23 -9.60 8.38
N GLU A 200 21.05 -8.59 8.06
CA GLU A 200 20.88 -7.23 8.59
C GLU A 200 19.57 -6.61 8.13
N ILE A 201 19.23 -6.72 6.84
CA ILE A 201 17.97 -6.20 6.29
C ILE A 201 16.78 -6.92 6.95
N THR A 202 16.89 -8.22 7.18
CA THR A 202 15.88 -9.01 7.90
C THR A 202 15.69 -8.51 9.33
N GLU A 203 16.78 -8.19 10.03
CA GLU A 203 16.72 -7.61 11.38
C GLU A 203 16.05 -6.23 11.35
N TYR A 204 16.38 -5.37 10.39
CA TYR A 204 15.79 -4.03 10.25
C TYR A 204 14.29 -4.12 9.97
N ALA A 205 13.85 -5.02 9.08
CA ALA A 205 12.45 -5.25 8.79
C ALA A 205 11.69 -5.78 10.02
N ARG A 206 12.32 -6.66 10.83
CA ARG A 206 11.72 -7.14 12.09
C ARG A 206 11.58 -6.01 13.11
N ALA A 207 12.60 -5.16 13.25
CA ALA A 207 12.57 -4.02 14.16
C ALA A 207 11.50 -2.99 13.74
N ALA A 208 11.47 -2.63 12.45
CA ALA A 208 10.45 -1.76 11.88
C ALA A 208 9.03 -2.30 12.11
N ARG A 209 8.82 -3.60 11.85
CA ARG A 209 7.53 -4.26 12.10
C ARG A 209 7.15 -4.24 13.57
N ALA A 210 8.11 -4.50 14.48
CA ALA A 210 7.84 -4.47 15.92
C ALA A 210 7.43 -3.07 16.40
N GLU A 211 8.12 -2.02 15.94
CA GLU A 211 7.78 -0.63 16.23
C GLU A 211 6.37 -0.28 15.72
N ASN A 212 6.07 -0.62 14.46
CA ASN A 212 4.77 -0.32 13.84
C ASN A 212 3.60 -1.09 14.47
N LEU A 213 3.80 -2.35 14.89
CA LEU A 213 2.74 -3.13 15.56
C LEU A 213 2.50 -2.69 17.01
N ALA A 214 3.48 -2.04 17.65
CA ALA A 214 3.32 -1.47 18.98
C ALA A 214 2.62 -0.09 18.95
N ALA A 215 2.58 0.56 17.78
CA ALA A 215 1.96 1.86 17.61
C ALA A 215 0.43 1.76 17.51
N ALA A 216 -0.26 2.82 17.93
CA ALA A 216 -1.70 2.90 17.78
C ALA A 216 -2.07 3.07 16.30
N GLU A 217 -3.21 2.49 15.90
CA GLU A 217 -3.70 2.67 14.53
C GLU A 217 -3.88 4.17 14.20
N GLY A 218 -3.33 4.60 13.07
CA GLY A 218 -3.41 5.99 12.61
C GLY A 218 -2.34 6.93 13.19
N SER A 219 -1.36 6.41 13.93
CA SER A 219 -0.19 7.19 14.35
C SER A 219 0.77 7.46 13.19
N ASP A 220 1.42 8.61 13.23
CA ASP A 220 2.52 8.95 12.32
C ASP A 220 3.89 8.60 12.93
N GLN A 221 4.84 8.24 12.07
CA GLN A 221 6.26 8.11 12.43
C GLN A 221 6.99 9.38 12.01
N THR A 222 7.62 10.06 12.96
CA THR A 222 8.53 11.18 12.64
C THR A 222 9.88 10.63 12.15
N VAL A 223 10.29 11.10 10.98
CA VAL A 223 11.62 10.87 10.38
C VAL A 223 12.08 12.21 9.84
N GLY A 224 13.18 12.74 10.37
CA GLY A 224 13.53 14.14 10.12
C GLY A 224 12.71 15.10 11.00
N THR A 225 12.26 16.23 10.44
CA THR A 225 11.54 17.31 11.13
C THR A 225 10.02 17.25 11.04
#